data_AF-A0AAW6C1D3-F1
#
_entry.id   AF-A0AAW6C1D3-F1
#
_cell.length_a   1.000
_cell.length_b   1.000
_cell.length_c   1.000
_cell.angle_alpha   90.00
_cell.angle_beta   90.00
_cell.angle_gamma   90.00
#
_symmetry.space_group_name_H-M   'P 1'
#
loop_
_entity.id
_entity.type
_entity.pdbx_description
1 polymer ?
#
loop_
_entity_poly.entity_id
_entity_poly.type
_entity_poly.pdbx_seq_one_letter_code
_entity_poly.pdbx_strand_id
1 'polypeptide(L)'
;MTTQQTAALDKLREQQSGVREHTAPWMVAQQLMDICRHDPASAELILQDLDRPAMSIVEAEKKVKAYADAHKNGSFACVPPDESDRILREFYGLPAMESGEQAGQGAPEEQAGGFLDLMDFLG
;
A
#
# COMPACT_ATOMS: atom_id res chain seq x y z
N MET A 1 -16.92 -11.47 -1.87
CA MET A 1 -16.18 -10.96 -0.71
C MET A 1 -15.96 -12.11 0.27
N THR A 2 -14.71 -12.37 0.65
CA THR A 2 -14.32 -13.52 1.50
C THR A 2 -14.47 -13.20 2.98
N THR A 3 -14.37 -14.23 3.84
CA THR A 3 -14.35 -14.04 5.30
C THR A 3 -13.19 -13.15 5.74
N GLN A 4 -12.00 -13.35 5.16
CA GLN A 4 -10.81 -12.53 5.42
C GLN A 4 -11.04 -11.07 5.01
N GLN A 5 -11.64 -10.83 3.84
CA GLN A 5 -11.98 -9.47 3.40
C GLN A 5 -12.94 -8.78 4.39
N THR A 6 -13.99 -9.47 4.83
CA THR A 6 -14.92 -8.91 5.82
C THR A 6 -14.23 -8.57 7.13
N ALA A 7 -13.43 -9.49 7.68
CA ALA A 7 -12.68 -9.26 8.91
C ALA A 7 -11.67 -8.11 8.79
N ALA A 8 -10.97 -8.00 7.65
CA ALA A 8 -10.06 -6.90 7.37
C ALA A 8 -10.80 -5.55 7.35
N LEU A 9 -11.95 -5.48 6.67
CA LEU A 9 -12.76 -4.26 6.62
C LEU A 9 -13.28 -3.86 8.01
N ASP A 10 -13.74 -4.81 8.82
CA ASP A 10 -14.25 -4.53 10.15
C ASP A 10 -13.15 -3.98 11.07
N LYS A 11 -11.95 -4.56 11.01
CA LYS A 11 -10.79 -4.10 11.78
C LYS A 11 -10.27 -2.74 11.34
N LEU A 12 -10.27 -2.47 10.03
CA LEU A 12 -9.97 -1.15 9.49
C LEU A 12 -11.01 -0.12 9.96
N ARG A 13 -12.31 -0.47 9.99
CA ARG A 13 -13.38 0.40 10.50
C ARG A 13 -13.24 0.68 11.98
N GLU A 14 -12.86 -0.32 12.76
CA GLU A 14 -12.59 -0.17 14.19
C GLU A 14 -11.47 0.85 14.42
N GLN A 15 -10.31 0.68 13.79
CA GLN A 15 -9.22 1.66 13.89
C GLN A 15 -9.64 3.04 13.34
N GLN A 16 -10.37 3.07 12.23
CA GLN A 16 -10.85 4.31 11.61
C GLN A 16 -11.80 5.08 12.52
N SER A 17 -12.65 4.40 13.31
CA SER A 17 -13.54 5.04 14.28
C SER A 17 -12.80 5.71 15.44
N GLY A 18 -11.55 5.29 15.70
CA GLY A 18 -10.67 5.88 16.70
C GLY A 18 -10.01 7.19 16.25
N VAL A 19 -10.16 7.60 14.99
CA VAL A 19 -9.61 8.85 14.45
C VAL A 19 -10.72 9.76 13.92
N ARG A 20 -10.45 11.07 13.91
CA ARG A 20 -11.41 12.05 13.41
C ARG A 20 -11.65 11.87 11.91
N GLU A 21 -12.90 11.93 11.49
CA GLU A 21 -13.29 11.88 10.09
C GLU A 21 -12.58 12.95 9.24
N HIS A 22 -12.29 12.60 7.98
CA HIS A 22 -11.56 13.44 7.00
C HIS A 22 -10.17 13.89 7.45
N THR A 23 -9.53 13.16 8.38
CA THR A 23 -8.10 13.29 8.65
C THR A 23 -7.27 12.35 7.79
N ALA A 24 -5.96 12.59 7.70
CA ALA A 24 -5.04 11.74 6.95
C ALA A 24 -5.12 10.24 7.35
N PRO A 25 -5.08 9.84 8.64
CA PRO A 25 -5.21 8.43 8.99
C PRO A 25 -6.60 7.86 8.68
N TRP A 26 -7.65 8.69 8.73
CA TRP A 26 -8.99 8.28 8.32
C TRP A 26 -9.06 7.97 6.81
N MET A 27 -8.41 8.80 5.98
CA MET A 27 -8.33 8.58 4.53
C MET A 27 -7.47 7.36 4.17
N VAL A 28 -6.37 7.13 4.90
CA VAL A 28 -5.55 5.92 4.73
C VAL A 28 -6.37 4.66 5.00
N ALA A 29 -7.23 4.66 6.02
CA ALA A 29 -8.13 3.55 6.26
C ALA A 29 -9.10 3.32 5.10
N GLN A 30 -9.63 4.38 4.46
CA GLN A 30 -10.47 4.23 3.26
C GLN A 30 -9.72 3.56 2.11
N GLN A 31 -8.50 4.02 1.82
CA GLN A 31 -7.68 3.43 0.75
C GLN A 31 -7.38 1.95 1.03
N LEU A 32 -7.04 1.59 2.28
CA LEU A 32 -6.83 0.19 2.66
C LEU A 32 -8.11 -0.65 2.52
N MET A 33 -9.28 -0.08 2.83
CA MET A 33 -10.55 -0.77 2.59
C MET A 33 -10.80 -1.00 1.10
N ASP A 34 -10.42 -0.06 0.24
CA ASP A 34 -10.53 -0.22 -1.21
C ASP A 34 -9.58 -1.31 -1.72
N ILE A 35 -8.33 -1.35 -1.25
CA ILE A 35 -7.40 -2.46 -1.52
C ILE A 35 -8.03 -3.80 -1.12
N CYS A 36 -8.53 -3.90 0.12
CA CYS A 36 -9.15 -5.12 0.63
C CYS A 36 -10.36 -5.57 -0.20
N ARG A 37 -11.14 -4.65 -0.79
CA ARG A 37 -12.30 -5.00 -1.63
C ARG A 37 -11.90 -5.61 -2.96
N HIS A 38 -10.84 -5.08 -3.58
CA HIS A 38 -10.40 -5.48 -4.91
C HIS A 38 -9.45 -6.69 -4.89
N ASP A 39 -8.66 -6.84 -3.82
CA ASP A 39 -7.63 -7.86 -3.71
C ASP A 39 -7.80 -8.70 -2.42
N PRO A 40 -8.39 -9.92 -2.53
CA PRO A 40 -8.54 -10.81 -1.39
C PRO A 40 -7.22 -11.25 -0.75
N ALA A 41 -6.13 -11.37 -1.51
CA ALA A 41 -4.83 -11.79 -0.99
C ALA A 41 -4.22 -10.67 -0.13
N SER A 42 -4.30 -9.42 -0.61
CA SER A 42 -3.91 -8.26 0.18
C SER A 42 -4.74 -8.11 1.46
N ALA A 43 -6.05 -8.42 1.41
CA ALA A 43 -6.91 -8.33 2.58
C ALA A 43 -6.48 -9.27 3.72
N GLU A 44 -6.00 -10.47 3.38
CA GLU A 44 -5.48 -11.43 4.37
C GLU A 44 -4.21 -10.91 5.06
N LEU A 45 -3.28 -10.34 4.29
CA LEU A 45 -2.05 -9.74 4.84
C LEU A 45 -2.36 -8.54 5.73
N ILE A 46 -3.21 -7.62 5.26
CA ILE A 46 -3.63 -6.44 6.04
C ILE A 46 -4.31 -6.88 7.34
N LEU A 47 -5.18 -7.90 7.31
CA LEU A 47 -5.85 -8.40 8.50
C LEU A 47 -4.87 -8.87 9.57
N GLN A 48 -3.88 -9.70 9.18
CA GLN A 48 -2.84 -10.21 10.07
C GLN A 48 -1.98 -9.07 10.63
N ASP A 49 -1.66 -8.09 9.79
CA ASP A 49 -0.79 -7.00 10.16
C ASP A 49 -1.42 -6.04 11.15
N LEU A 50 -2.70 -5.71 10.98
CA LEU A 50 -3.41 -4.77 11.85
C LEU A 50 -3.52 -5.20 13.33
N ASP A 51 -3.12 -6.43 13.70
CA ASP A 51 -2.98 -6.83 15.11
C ASP A 51 -1.74 -6.22 15.78
N ARG A 52 -0.79 -5.75 14.97
CA ARG A 52 0.47 -5.19 15.43
C ARG A 52 0.35 -3.66 15.46
N PRO A 53 0.58 -3.00 16.61
CA PRO A 53 0.50 -1.53 16.70
C PRO A 53 1.40 -0.80 15.69
N ALA A 54 2.55 -1.40 15.35
CA ALA A 54 3.49 -0.88 14.36
C ALA A 54 2.96 -0.89 12.92
N MET A 55 1.85 -1.58 12.66
CA MET A 55 1.19 -1.71 11.37
C MET A 55 -0.22 -1.10 11.39
N SER A 56 -0.47 -0.14 12.29
CA SER A 56 -1.76 0.55 12.39
C SER A 56 -1.98 1.55 11.25
N ILE A 57 -3.22 2.01 11.06
CA ILE A 57 -3.55 3.06 10.09
C ILE A 57 -2.79 4.38 10.35
N VAL A 58 -2.40 4.64 11.61
CA VAL A 58 -1.62 5.83 11.99
C VAL A 58 -0.16 5.67 11.59
N GLU A 59 0.42 4.48 11.74
CA GLU A 59 1.78 4.22 11.26
C GLU A 59 1.85 4.20 9.73
N ALA A 60 0.83 3.66 9.07
CA ALA A 60 0.69 3.71 7.61
C ALA A 60 0.58 5.17 7.11
N GLU A 61 -0.19 6.02 7.78
CA GLU A 61 -0.27 7.45 7.45
C GLU A 61 1.08 8.16 7.52
N LYS A 62 1.93 7.83 8.49
CA LYS A 62 3.28 8.43 8.57
C LYS A 62 4.12 8.14 7.33
N LYS A 63 3.92 6.98 6.67
CA LYS A 63 4.62 6.66 5.42
C LYS A 63 4.14 7.55 4.28
N VAL A 64 2.82 7.72 4.15
CA VAL A 64 2.22 8.63 3.15
C VAL A 64 2.66 10.07 3.41
N LYS A 65 2.66 10.50 4.67
CA LYS A 65 3.12 11.82 5.08
C LYS A 65 4.60 12.05 4.79
N ALA A 66 5.47 11.07 5.08
CA ALA A 66 6.89 11.17 4.79
C ALA A 66 7.15 11.36 3.29
N TYR A 67 6.42 10.64 2.44
CA TYR A 67 6.45 10.86 0.99
C TYR A 67 5.98 12.28 0.62
N ALA A 68 4.85 12.72 1.17
CA ALA A 68 4.32 14.06 0.92
C ALA A 68 5.32 15.16 1.31
N ASP A 69 5.96 15.03 2.49
CA ASP A 69 6.94 15.99 3.00
C ASP A 69 8.21 16.04 2.11
N ALA A 70 8.59 14.92 1.50
CA ALA A 70 9.72 14.84 0.56
C ALA A 70 9.40 15.41 -0.84
N HIS A 71 8.13 15.45 -1.24
CA HIS A 71 7.69 15.86 -2.59
C HIS A 71 6.88 17.18 -2.59
N LYS A 72 6.92 17.94 -1.50
CA LYS A 72 6.20 19.21 -1.40
C LYS A 72 6.85 20.32 -2.22
N ASN A 73 6.01 21.19 -2.78
CA ASN A 73 6.42 22.45 -3.39
C ASN A 73 6.03 23.62 -2.46
N GLY A 74 7.01 24.16 -1.74
CA GLY A 74 6.77 25.15 -0.70
C GLY A 74 5.95 24.56 0.46
N SER A 75 4.77 25.13 0.70
CA SER A 75 3.84 24.68 1.76
C SER A 75 2.76 23.69 1.26
N PHE A 76 2.81 23.29 -0.01
CA PHE A 76 1.81 22.41 -0.61
C PHE A 76 2.41 21.06 -0.98
N ALA A 77 1.75 19.99 -0.54
CA ALA A 77 2.04 18.62 -0.94
C ALA A 77 0.74 17.95 -1.38
N CYS A 78 0.81 17.14 -2.42
CA CYS A 78 -0.30 16.30 -2.85
C CYS A 78 0.26 14.89 -3.10
N VAL A 79 -0.39 13.88 -2.54
CA VAL A 79 -0.09 12.48 -2.81
C VAL A 79 -1.23 11.94 -3.68
N PRO A 80 -0.97 11.63 -4.96
CA PRO A 80 -1.97 10.99 -5.81
C PRO A 80 -2.45 9.65 -5.22
N PRO A 81 -3.70 9.23 -5.49
CA PRO A 81 -4.22 7.96 -5.00
C PRO A 81 -3.33 6.76 -5.34
N ASP A 82 -2.84 6.66 -6.58
CA ASP A 82 -1.96 5.57 -7.03
C ASP A 82 -0.63 5.55 -6.26
N GLU A 83 -0.13 6.71 -5.88
CA GLU A 83 1.11 6.84 -5.10
C GLU A 83 0.87 6.44 -3.64
N SER A 84 -0.26 6.83 -3.07
CA SER A 84 -0.67 6.36 -1.75
C SER A 84 -0.86 4.84 -1.74
N ASP A 85 -1.48 4.29 -2.77
CA ASP A 85 -1.66 2.84 -2.93
C ASP A 85 -0.31 2.12 -2.98
N ARG A 86 0.63 2.61 -3.80
CA ARG A 86 2.01 2.10 -3.87
C ARG A 86 2.70 2.09 -2.51
N ILE A 87 2.63 3.21 -1.77
CA ILE A 87 3.24 3.34 -0.44
C ILE A 87 2.62 2.36 0.56
N LEU A 88 1.29 2.21 0.53
CA LEU A 88 0.58 1.29 1.43
C LEU A 88 0.92 -0.17 1.09
N ARG A 89 0.98 -0.52 -0.20
CA ARG A 89 1.41 -1.85 -0.63
C ARG A 89 2.84 -2.16 -0.18
N GLU A 90 3.76 -1.21 -0.32
CA GLU A 90 5.13 -1.37 0.18
C GLU A 90 5.17 -1.53 1.71
N PHE A 91 4.39 -0.73 2.44
CA PHE A 91 4.36 -0.77 3.90
C PHE A 91 3.85 -2.10 4.47
N TYR A 92 2.79 -2.66 3.87
CA TYR A 92 2.19 -3.94 4.28
C TYR A 92 2.74 -5.16 3.51
N GLY A 93 3.72 -4.98 2.62
CA GLY A 93 4.27 -6.09 1.82
C GLY A 93 3.27 -6.74 0.87
N LEU A 94 2.33 -5.96 0.33
CA LEU A 94 1.25 -6.42 -0.54
C LEU A 94 1.74 -6.65 -1.97
N PRO A 95 1.12 -7.58 -2.73
CA PRO A 95 1.41 -7.74 -4.14
C PRO A 95 1.17 -6.43 -4.90
N ALA A 96 1.93 -6.22 -5.98
CA ALA A 96 1.67 -5.11 -6.88
C ALA A 96 0.26 -5.21 -7.45
N MET A 97 -0.38 -4.08 -7.67
CA MET A 97 -1.66 -4.05 -8.35
C MET A 97 -1.48 -4.66 -9.74
N GLU A 98 -2.22 -5.74 -10.05
CA GLU A 98 -2.26 -6.33 -11.40
C GLU A 98 -2.85 -5.29 -12.35
N SER A 99 -1.97 -4.47 -12.90
CA SER A 99 -2.33 -3.41 -13.82
C SER A 99 -2.61 -4.07 -15.16
N GLY A 100 -3.88 -4.15 -15.56
CA GLY A 100 -4.18 -4.11 -16.99
C GLY A 100 -3.61 -2.80 -17.52
N GLU A 101 -2.59 -2.93 -18.36
CA GLU A 101 -1.75 -1.87 -18.93
C GLU A 101 -1.06 -0.91 -17.95
N GLN A 102 0.25 -1.11 -17.79
CA GLN A 102 1.17 -0.09 -17.32
C GLN A 102 1.18 1.15 -18.22
N ALA A 103 1.56 2.25 -17.57
CA ALA A 103 2.55 3.23 -18.02
C ALA A 103 2.00 4.59 -18.46
N GLY A 104 2.22 5.55 -17.56
CA GLY A 104 2.58 6.90 -17.96
C GLY A 104 3.65 6.85 -19.05
N GLN A 105 3.44 7.70 -20.05
CA GLN A 105 4.32 7.88 -21.20
C GLN A 105 5.68 8.40 -20.72
N GLY A 106 6.70 7.55 -20.81
CA GLY A 106 8.12 7.89 -20.74
C GLY A 106 8.92 6.81 -21.49
N ALA A 107 9.36 7.14 -22.70
CA ALA A 107 10.09 6.28 -23.65
C ALA A 107 11.57 6.01 -23.25
N PRO A 108 12.37 5.26 -24.05
CA PRO A 108 12.23 3.89 -24.57
C PRO A 108 13.31 2.93 -23.98
N GLU A 109 13.19 1.65 -24.36
CA GLU A 109 14.01 0.48 -23.97
C GLU A 109 15.54 0.60 -24.17
N GLU A 110 16.33 -0.01 -23.25
CA GLU A 110 17.55 -0.75 -23.59
C GLU A 110 17.92 -1.83 -22.52
N GLN A 111 17.54 -3.07 -22.83
CA GLN A 111 18.24 -4.37 -22.70
C GLN A 111 19.17 -4.74 -21.51
N ALA A 112 18.81 -5.90 -20.92
CA ALA A 112 19.61 -7.13 -20.74
C ALA A 112 20.41 -7.42 -19.45
N GLY A 113 20.12 -8.61 -18.89
CA GLY A 113 21.08 -9.49 -18.19
C GLY A 113 20.92 -9.53 -16.65
N GLY A 114 20.67 -10.65 -15.97
CA GLY A 114 20.59 -12.04 -16.40
C GLY A 114 19.94 -12.91 -15.32
N PHE A 115 19.49 -14.10 -15.72
CA PHE A 115 19.05 -15.15 -14.80
C PHE A 115 20.25 -15.64 -13.99
N LEU A 116 20.12 -15.67 -12.67
CA LEU A 116 21.06 -16.32 -11.77
C LEU A 116 20.91 -17.84 -11.92
N ASP A 117 21.99 -18.51 -12.33
CA ASP A 117 22.04 -19.98 -12.37
C ASP A 117 22.47 -20.51 -10.99
N LEU A 118 21.60 -21.33 -10.38
CA LEU A 118 21.79 -21.94 -9.07
C LEU A 118 22.98 -22.92 -9.02
N MET A 119 23.54 -23.31 -10.16
CA MET A 119 24.72 -24.18 -10.23
C MET A 119 26.03 -23.48 -9.81
N ASP A 120 26.07 -22.15 -9.69
CA ASP A 120 27.28 -21.41 -9.30
C ASP A 120 27.55 -21.45 -7.77
N PHE A 121 26.62 -21.98 -6.97
CA PHE A 121 26.73 -22.01 -5.50
C PHE A 121 27.14 -23.38 -4.90
N LEU A 122 27.36 -24.40 -5.74
CA LEU A 122 27.65 -25.78 -5.28
C LEU A 122 29.07 -26.28 -5.63
N GLY A 123 30.01 -25.36 -5.89
CA GLY A 123 31.44 -25.65 -6.10
C GLY A 123 32.26 -25.61 -4.81
#